data_AF-A0AAD3MDK3-F1
#
_entry.id   AF-A0AAD3MDK3-F1
#
_cell.length_a   1.000
_cell.length_b   1.000
_cell.length_c   1.000
_cell.angle_alpha   90.00
_cell.angle_beta   90.00
_cell.angle_gamma   90.00
#
_symmetry.space_group_name_H-M   'P 1'
#
loop_
_entity.id
_entity.type
_entity.pdbx_description
1 polymer ?
#
loop_
_entity_poly.entity_id
_entity_poly.type
_entity_poly.pdbx_seq_one_letter_code
_entity_poly.pdbx_strand_id
1 'polypeptide(L)'
;MAELNLGKGLTAGKVASNVQKKLTRAQEKVLQKLGKADETKDVAFEEGVINFTKQYAEGSKLQRDLRAYLEAVKAMHESSKNVQACLADMYEPEWYGKNEVDSIVEDCDVLWTDYHQKLVDHALISMDTYLGQFPDIKARIAKRDRKLVDYDSARHNYAATHKTKKKDGGIKITKPSSLLERATPGWAQGILSAHNVAQSSLSRSQAEEELERAQKVFEEINIVLQEELPSLWNRISN
;
A
#
# COMPACT_ATOMS: atom_id res chain seq x y z
N MET A 1 -11.90 -15.88 26.40
CA MET A 1 -12.38 -14.50 26.50
C MET A 1 -11.26 -13.60 26.02
N ALA A 2 -11.34 -13.13 24.78
CA ALA A 2 -10.34 -12.23 24.22
C ALA A 2 -10.75 -10.79 24.55
N GLU A 3 -10.04 -10.16 25.48
CA GLU A 3 -10.20 -8.73 25.73
C GLU A 3 -9.59 -7.95 24.55
N LEU A 4 -10.45 -7.28 23.81
CA LEU A 4 -10.05 -6.28 22.83
C LEU A 4 -9.69 -4.99 23.59
N ASN A 5 -8.40 -4.76 23.74
CA ASN A 5 -7.86 -3.46 24.14
C ASN A 5 -8.17 -2.43 23.03
N LEU A 6 -9.32 -1.77 23.15
CA LEU A 6 -9.67 -0.60 22.34
C LEU A 6 -8.78 0.58 22.77
N GLY A 7 -7.75 0.83 21.97
CA GLY A 7 -6.92 2.02 22.08
C GLY A 7 -7.76 3.31 22.02
N LYS A 8 -7.46 4.24 22.94
CA LYS A 8 -8.07 5.57 23.07
C LYS A 8 -8.02 6.31 21.72
N GLY A 9 -9.19 6.55 21.11
CA GLY A 9 -9.33 7.44 19.95
C GLY A 9 -10.42 7.13 18.93
N LEU A 10 -11.12 5.99 19.02
CA LEU A 10 -12.13 5.59 18.03
C LEU A 10 -13.55 5.85 18.55
N THR A 11 -14.20 6.92 18.07
CA THR A 11 -15.64 7.14 18.30
C THR A 11 -16.47 6.22 17.41
N ALA A 12 -17.58 5.68 17.92
CA ALA A 12 -18.46 4.73 17.22
C ALA A 12 -18.91 5.22 15.82
N GLY A 13 -19.08 6.54 15.63
CA GLY A 13 -19.39 7.14 14.33
C GLY A 13 -18.28 6.98 13.28
N LYS A 14 -17.01 6.98 13.68
CA LYS A 14 -15.87 6.75 12.78
C LYS A 14 -15.82 5.29 12.32
N VAL A 15 -16.18 4.36 13.22
CA VAL A 15 -16.27 2.93 12.93
C VAL A 15 -17.41 2.65 11.95
N ALA A 16 -18.60 3.21 12.18
CA ALA A 16 -19.75 3.08 11.27
C ALA A 16 -19.47 3.65 9.87
N SER A 17 -18.85 4.83 9.79
CA SER A 17 -18.43 5.44 8.52
C SER A 17 -17.42 4.57 7.74
N ASN A 18 -16.46 3.97 8.45
CA ASN A 18 -15.46 3.10 7.83
C ASN A 18 -16.08 1.78 7.34
N VAL A 19 -17.05 1.22 8.08
CA VAL A 19 -17.82 0.04 7.65
C VAL A 19 -18.64 0.36 6.41
N GLN A 20 -19.32 1.51 6.38
CA GLN A 20 -20.08 1.95 5.22
C GLN A 20 -19.19 2.06 3.98
N LYS A 21 -18.04 2.75 4.07
CA LYS A 21 -17.09 2.88 2.96
C LYS A 21 -16.57 1.52 2.46
N LYS A 22 -16.35 0.55 3.36
CA LYS A 22 -15.95 -0.81 2.95
C LYS A 22 -17.05 -1.50 2.14
N LEU A 23 -18.31 -1.36 2.53
CA LEU A 23 -19.45 -1.92 1.80
C LEU A 23 -19.60 -1.27 0.43
N THR A 24 -19.52 0.08 0.33
CA THR A 24 -19.60 0.78 -0.95
C THR A 24 -18.49 0.36 -1.91
N ARG A 25 -17.25 0.23 -1.42
CA ARG A 25 -16.12 -0.27 -2.24
C ARG A 25 -16.33 -1.69 -2.75
N ALA A 26 -16.85 -2.57 -1.89
CA ALA A 26 -17.13 -3.94 -2.28
C ALA A 26 -18.21 -3.99 -3.37
N GLN A 27 -19.26 -3.17 -3.22
CA GLN A 27 -20.32 -3.04 -4.22
C GLN A 27 -19.79 -2.51 -5.56
N GLU A 28 -18.99 -1.44 -5.55
CA GLU A 28 -18.43 -0.83 -6.76
C GLU A 28 -17.53 -1.83 -7.53
N LYS A 29 -16.63 -2.53 -6.83
CA LYS A 29 -15.79 -3.58 -7.45
C LYS A 29 -16.60 -4.68 -8.12
N VAL A 30 -17.74 -5.06 -7.53
CA VAL A 30 -18.64 -6.05 -8.13
C VAL A 30 -19.31 -5.48 -9.39
N LEU A 31 -19.76 -4.22 -9.37
CA LEU A 31 -20.37 -3.58 -10.52
C LEU A 31 -19.39 -3.43 -11.69
N GLN A 32 -18.15 -3.05 -11.41
CA GLN A 32 -17.06 -3.00 -12.41
C GLN A 32 -16.81 -4.38 -13.03
N LYS A 33 -16.65 -5.43 -12.21
CA LYS A 33 -16.46 -6.81 -12.69
C LYS A 33 -17.62 -7.34 -13.53
N LEU A 34 -18.83 -6.84 -13.31
CA LEU A 34 -20.03 -7.19 -14.07
C LEU A 34 -20.24 -6.30 -15.33
N GLY A 35 -19.32 -5.36 -15.61
CA GLY A 35 -19.43 -4.42 -16.73
C GLY A 35 -20.56 -3.40 -16.57
N LYS A 36 -21.06 -3.19 -15.34
CA LYS A 36 -22.16 -2.27 -15.01
C LYS A 36 -21.69 -0.89 -14.56
N ALA A 37 -20.38 -0.72 -14.35
CA ALA A 37 -19.71 0.53 -14.04
C ALA A 37 -18.36 0.58 -14.76
N ASP A 38 -17.98 1.74 -15.30
CA ASP A 38 -16.69 1.93 -15.96
C ASP A 38 -15.57 2.08 -14.92
N GLU A 39 -14.51 1.28 -15.06
CA GLU A 39 -13.30 1.36 -14.24
C GLU A 39 -12.28 2.29 -14.89
N THR A 40 -11.66 3.14 -14.07
CA THR A 40 -10.54 3.98 -14.49
C THR A 40 -9.28 3.10 -14.61
N LYS A 41 -8.74 2.92 -15.82
CA LYS A 41 -7.48 2.18 -16.06
C LYS A 41 -6.30 3.15 -16.18
N ASP A 42 -5.26 2.92 -15.39
CA ASP A 42 -4.00 3.66 -15.42
C ASP A 42 -2.86 2.70 -15.75
N VAL A 43 -2.67 2.44 -17.05
CA VAL A 43 -1.73 1.43 -17.56
C VAL A 43 -0.29 1.73 -17.13
N ALA A 44 0.09 3.01 -17.10
CA ALA A 44 1.43 3.43 -16.69
C ALA A 44 1.65 3.18 -15.19
N PHE A 45 0.64 3.46 -14.35
CA PHE A 45 0.71 3.14 -12.92
C PHE A 45 0.76 1.63 -12.67
N GLU A 46 -0.05 0.84 -13.40
CA GLU A 46 -0.04 -0.63 -13.30
C GLU A 46 1.33 -1.21 -13.63
N GLU A 47 1.99 -0.72 -14.68
CA GLU A 47 3.38 -1.09 -15.01
C GLU A 47 4.34 -0.71 -13.87
N GLY A 48 4.20 0.48 -13.30
CA GLY A 48 4.97 0.91 -12.13
C GLY A 48 4.79 -0.03 -10.92
N VAL A 49 3.57 -0.52 -10.67
CA VAL A 49 3.29 -1.49 -9.60
C VAL A 49 3.88 -2.87 -9.90
N ILE A 50 3.88 -3.31 -11.15
CA ILE A 50 4.53 -4.56 -11.58
C ILE A 50 6.04 -4.47 -11.31
N ASN A 51 6.67 -3.38 -11.75
CA ASN A 51 8.09 -3.13 -11.54
C ASN A 51 8.43 -3.05 -10.04
N PHE A 52 7.64 -2.31 -9.25
CA PHE A 52 7.78 -2.25 -7.79
C PHE A 52 7.72 -3.65 -7.15
N THR A 53 6.76 -4.48 -7.55
CA THR A 53 6.57 -5.82 -6.99
C THR A 53 7.75 -6.73 -7.33
N LYS A 54 8.22 -6.68 -8.59
CA LYS A 54 9.40 -7.40 -9.05
C LYS A 54 10.64 -6.96 -8.28
N GLN A 55 10.86 -5.65 -8.17
CA GLN A 55 11.99 -5.06 -7.46
C GLN A 55 12.03 -5.50 -6.00
N TYR A 56 10.88 -5.47 -5.31
CA TYR A 56 10.79 -5.91 -3.93
C TYR A 56 11.11 -7.40 -3.76
N ALA A 57 10.59 -8.24 -4.67
CA ALA A 57 10.79 -9.68 -4.62
C ALA A 57 12.26 -10.05 -4.84
N GLU A 58 12.91 -9.48 -5.85
CA GLU A 58 14.32 -9.72 -6.15
C GLU A 58 15.22 -9.17 -5.04
N GLY A 59 14.96 -7.97 -4.54
CA GLY A 59 15.71 -7.41 -3.41
C GLY A 59 15.57 -8.25 -2.14
N SER A 60 14.37 -8.73 -1.83
CA SER A 60 14.13 -9.62 -0.67
C SER A 60 14.83 -10.97 -0.82
N LYS A 61 14.94 -11.49 -2.04
CA LYS A 61 15.71 -12.70 -2.34
C LYS A 61 17.20 -12.46 -2.10
N LEU A 62 17.75 -11.38 -2.65
CA LEU A 62 19.15 -11.00 -2.46
C LEU A 62 19.50 -10.78 -0.98
N GLN A 63 18.64 -10.12 -0.21
CA GLN A 63 18.82 -9.96 1.25
C GLN A 63 18.91 -11.31 1.96
N ARG A 64 18.06 -12.28 1.59
CA ARG A 64 18.08 -13.62 2.18
C ARG A 64 19.38 -14.35 1.84
N ASP A 65 19.80 -14.28 0.59
CA ASP A 65 21.02 -14.92 0.12
C ASP A 65 22.27 -14.27 0.77
N LEU A 66 22.28 -12.94 0.94
CA LEU A 66 23.34 -12.22 1.66
C LEU A 66 23.41 -12.62 3.14
N ARG A 67 22.27 -12.78 3.82
CA ARG A 67 22.24 -13.28 5.22
C ARG A 67 22.75 -14.70 5.32
N ALA A 68 22.38 -15.58 4.38
CA ALA A 68 22.90 -16.94 4.32
C ALA A 68 24.42 -16.95 4.08
N TYR A 69 24.92 -16.05 3.22
CA TYR A 69 26.34 -15.88 2.97
C TYR A 69 27.10 -15.43 4.23
N LEU A 70 26.57 -14.47 4.99
CA LEU A 70 27.16 -14.03 6.26
C LEU A 70 27.29 -15.18 7.26
N GLU A 71 26.25 -16.02 7.38
CA GLU A 71 26.32 -17.21 8.25
C GLU A 71 27.36 -18.23 7.75
N ALA A 72 27.51 -18.42 6.44
CA ALA A 72 28.56 -19.26 5.88
C ALA A 72 29.97 -18.69 6.15
N VAL A 73 30.15 -17.37 6.08
CA VAL A 73 31.40 -16.67 6.42
C VAL A 73 31.76 -16.90 7.89
N LYS A 74 30.80 -16.77 8.82
CA LYS A 74 31.02 -17.08 10.24
C LYS A 74 31.43 -18.54 10.45
N ALA A 75 30.75 -19.48 9.79
CA ALA A 75 31.08 -20.90 9.90
C ALA A 75 32.48 -21.22 9.35
N MET A 76 32.90 -20.54 8.27
CA MET A 76 34.24 -20.67 7.72
C MET A 76 35.31 -20.08 8.65
N HIS A 77 35.05 -18.91 9.24
CA HIS A 77 35.92 -18.31 10.26
C HIS A 77 36.12 -19.28 11.43
N GLU A 78 35.04 -19.83 11.98
CA GLU A 78 35.12 -20.80 13.08
C GLU A 78 35.90 -22.07 12.69
N SER A 79 35.68 -22.59 11.48
CA SER A 79 36.40 -23.75 10.98
C SER A 79 37.90 -23.47 10.78
N SER A 80 38.24 -22.29 10.24
CA SER A 80 39.62 -21.81 10.09
C SER A 80 40.30 -21.68 11.43
N LYS A 81 39.61 -21.08 12.40
CA LYS A 81 40.11 -20.87 13.76
C LYS A 81 40.43 -22.19 14.46
N ASN A 82 39.56 -23.19 14.33
CA ASN A 82 39.78 -24.52 14.92
C ASN A 82 41.03 -25.23 14.36
N VAL A 83 41.25 -25.16 13.04
CA VAL A 83 42.46 -25.74 12.41
C VAL A 83 43.71 -24.99 12.85
N GLN A 84 43.65 -23.66 12.87
CA GLN A 84 44.77 -22.81 13.27
C GLN A 84 45.14 -22.96 14.75
N ALA A 85 44.14 -23.08 15.63
CA ALA A 85 44.37 -23.37 17.05
C ALA A 85 45.06 -24.73 17.24
N CYS A 86 44.60 -25.76 16.54
CA CYS A 86 45.26 -27.08 16.58
C CYS A 86 46.73 -27.00 16.11
N LEU A 87 47.03 -26.21 15.07
CA LEU A 87 48.40 -25.99 14.63
C LEU A 87 49.23 -25.26 15.68
N ALA A 88 48.70 -24.17 16.25
CA ALA A 88 49.40 -23.39 17.27
C ALA A 88 49.70 -24.22 18.53
N ASP A 89 48.77 -25.06 18.96
CA ASP A 89 48.91 -25.95 20.11
C ASP A 89 49.95 -27.07 19.88
N MET A 90 50.03 -27.58 18.66
CA MET A 90 51.01 -28.61 18.28
C MET A 90 52.42 -28.05 18.03
N TYR A 91 52.55 -26.74 17.79
CA TYR A 91 53.82 -26.13 17.44
C TYR A 91 54.63 -25.83 18.71
N GLU A 92 55.73 -26.54 18.91
CA GLU A 92 56.51 -26.41 20.14
C GLU A 92 57.18 -25.02 20.26
N PRO A 93 57.34 -24.48 21.47
CA PRO A 93 57.93 -23.16 21.69
C PRO A 93 59.36 -23.00 21.13
N GLU A 94 60.14 -24.08 21.11
CA GLU A 94 61.53 -24.08 20.65
C GLU A 94 61.64 -24.24 19.12
N TRP A 95 60.54 -24.56 18.44
CA TRP A 95 60.57 -24.74 16.99
C TRP A 95 60.74 -23.39 16.30
N TYR A 96 61.59 -23.39 15.27
CA TYR A 96 61.82 -22.22 14.43
C TYR A 96 60.49 -21.71 13.87
N GLY A 97 60.21 -20.42 14.00
CA GLY A 97 59.00 -19.81 13.45
C GLY A 97 57.79 -19.77 14.38
N LYS A 98 57.89 -20.18 15.66
CA LYS A 98 56.73 -20.21 16.58
C LYS A 98 56.02 -18.86 16.70
N ASN A 99 56.77 -17.77 16.91
CA ASN A 99 56.21 -16.43 17.06
C ASN A 99 55.51 -15.97 15.78
N GLU A 100 56.06 -16.33 14.62
CA GLU A 100 55.48 -16.04 13.32
C GLU A 100 54.18 -16.82 13.11
N VAL A 101 54.13 -18.11 13.51
CA VAL A 101 52.90 -18.91 13.49
C VAL A 101 51.82 -18.26 14.35
N ASP A 102 52.14 -17.88 15.59
CA ASP A 102 51.17 -17.23 16.50
C ASP A 102 50.66 -15.91 15.92
N SER A 103 51.56 -15.07 15.40
CA SER A 103 51.19 -13.82 14.74
C SER A 103 50.25 -14.06 13.55
N ILE A 104 50.51 -15.07 12.73
CA ILE A 104 49.65 -15.40 11.58
C ILE A 104 48.27 -15.86 12.04
N VAL A 105 48.17 -16.64 13.13
CA VAL A 105 46.89 -17.09 13.68
C VAL A 105 46.07 -15.90 14.19
N GLU A 106 46.69 -14.98 14.92
CA GLU A 106 46.03 -13.76 15.41
C GLU A 106 45.58 -12.85 14.26
N ASP A 107 46.46 -12.59 13.28
CA ASP A 107 46.14 -11.77 12.11
C ASP A 107 44.98 -12.36 11.30
N CYS A 108 44.93 -13.68 11.15
CA CYS A 108 43.86 -14.34 10.43
C CYS A 108 42.49 -14.15 11.13
N ASP A 109 42.43 -14.24 12.46
CA ASP A 109 41.20 -14.00 13.25
C ASP A 109 40.71 -12.55 13.09
N VAL A 110 41.63 -11.59 13.10
CA VAL A 110 41.33 -10.17 12.88
C VAL A 110 40.78 -9.93 11.47
N LEU A 111 41.41 -10.52 10.43
CA LEU A 111 40.96 -10.39 9.05
C LEU A 111 39.57 -10.97 8.83
N TRP A 112 39.27 -12.14 9.41
CA TRP A 112 37.92 -12.72 9.35
C TRP A 112 36.87 -11.83 10.00
N THR A 113 37.19 -11.30 11.19
CA THR A 113 36.29 -10.42 11.93
C THR A 113 36.01 -9.13 11.16
N ASP A 114 37.04 -8.47 10.63
CA ASP A 114 36.92 -7.26 9.82
C ASP A 114 36.14 -7.53 8.52
N TYR A 115 36.42 -8.64 7.84
CA TYR A 115 35.70 -9.04 6.63
C TYR A 115 34.20 -9.21 6.89
N HIS A 116 33.83 -9.97 7.92
CA HIS A 116 32.44 -10.17 8.29
C HIS A 116 31.77 -8.84 8.66
N GLN A 117 32.43 -8.01 9.47
CA GLN A 117 31.90 -6.72 9.89
C GLN A 117 31.65 -5.79 8.69
N LYS A 118 32.59 -5.73 7.73
CA LYS A 118 32.43 -4.95 6.49
C LYS A 118 31.24 -5.41 5.66
N LEU A 119 30.99 -6.73 5.57
CA LEU A 119 29.80 -7.24 4.88
C LEU A 119 28.51 -6.81 5.58
N VAL A 120 28.48 -6.82 6.92
CA VAL A 120 27.33 -6.32 7.69
C VAL A 120 27.11 -4.84 7.43
N ASP A 121 28.14 -4.02 7.65
CA ASP A 121 28.00 -2.56 7.64
C ASP A 121 27.76 -1.99 6.25
N HIS A 122 28.46 -2.52 5.23
CA HIS A 122 28.41 -1.94 3.89
C HIS A 122 27.42 -2.62 2.96
N ALA A 123 27.16 -3.93 3.12
CA ALA A 123 26.22 -4.65 2.25
C ALA A 123 24.86 -4.86 2.92
N LEU A 124 24.83 -5.45 4.12
CA LEU A 124 23.55 -5.83 4.75
C LEU A 124 22.74 -4.61 5.21
N ILE A 125 23.34 -3.66 5.91
CA ILE A 125 22.65 -2.45 6.37
C ILE A 125 22.13 -1.62 5.18
N SER A 126 22.92 -1.50 4.10
CA SER A 126 22.51 -0.84 2.87
C SER A 126 21.29 -1.51 2.24
N MET A 127 21.27 -2.85 2.17
CA MET A 127 20.15 -3.64 1.68
C MET A 127 18.90 -3.48 2.55
N ASP A 128 19.05 -3.56 3.87
CA ASP A 128 17.96 -3.40 4.84
C ASP A 128 17.34 -1.99 4.74
N THR A 129 18.18 -0.96 4.59
CA THR A 129 17.73 0.44 4.42
C THR A 129 16.95 0.63 3.13
N TYR A 130 17.43 0.04 2.03
CA TYR A 130 16.75 0.08 0.74
C TYR A 130 15.39 -0.63 0.78
N LEU A 131 15.36 -1.87 1.29
CA LEU A 131 14.13 -2.66 1.39
C LEU A 131 13.14 -2.07 2.40
N GLY A 132 13.62 -1.33 3.40
CA GLY A 132 12.78 -0.62 4.38
C GLY A 132 11.83 0.41 3.78
N GLN A 133 12.05 0.88 2.55
CA GLN A 133 11.18 1.84 1.85
C GLN A 133 9.91 1.18 1.31
N PHE A 134 9.96 -0.12 0.99
CA PHE A 134 8.87 -0.81 0.29
C PHE A 134 7.58 -0.98 1.11
N PRO A 135 7.60 -1.30 2.42
CA PRO A 135 6.36 -1.46 3.20
C PRO A 135 5.48 -0.21 3.20
N ASP A 136 6.08 0.98 3.32
CA ASP A 136 5.34 2.24 3.30
C ASP A 136 4.76 2.54 1.91
N ILE A 137 5.57 2.42 0.85
CA ILE A 137 5.12 2.60 -0.53
C ILE A 137 3.98 1.61 -0.86
N LYS A 138 4.13 0.33 -0.47
CA LYS A 138 3.08 -0.70 -0.63
C LYS A 138 1.79 -0.32 0.09
N ALA A 139 1.87 0.24 1.29
CA ALA A 139 0.70 0.71 2.03
C ALA A 139 0.03 1.91 1.32
N ARG A 140 0.82 2.80 0.71
CA ARG A 140 0.33 3.92 -0.10
C ARG A 140 -0.32 3.47 -1.41
N ILE A 141 0.25 2.50 -2.14
CA ILE A 141 -0.40 1.86 -3.30
C ILE A 141 -1.77 1.30 -2.90
N ALA A 142 -1.83 0.49 -1.82
CA ALA A 142 -3.10 -0.05 -1.35
C ALA A 142 -4.09 1.03 -0.89
N LYS A 143 -3.60 2.18 -0.41
CA LYS A 143 -4.42 3.35 -0.08
C LYS A 143 -4.96 4.00 -1.36
N ARG A 144 -4.12 4.22 -2.38
CA ARG A 144 -4.53 4.73 -3.69
C ARG A 144 -5.63 3.88 -4.30
N ASP A 145 -5.47 2.56 -4.35
CA ASP A 145 -6.48 1.65 -4.94
C ASP A 145 -7.84 1.77 -4.25
N ARG A 146 -7.84 1.91 -2.91
CA ARG A 146 -9.08 2.16 -2.16
C ARG A 146 -9.69 3.52 -2.46
N LYS A 147 -8.87 4.52 -2.80
CA LYS A 147 -9.31 5.88 -3.12
C LYS A 147 -9.78 6.03 -4.56
N LEU A 148 -9.21 5.28 -5.49
CA LEU A 148 -9.73 5.18 -6.84
C LEU A 148 -11.16 4.64 -6.84
N VAL A 149 -11.40 3.57 -6.06
CA VAL A 149 -12.76 3.01 -5.92
C VAL A 149 -13.72 3.99 -5.24
N ASP A 150 -13.28 4.73 -4.21
CA ASP A 150 -14.11 5.78 -3.58
C ASP A 150 -14.47 6.87 -4.61
N TYR A 151 -13.52 7.27 -5.47
CA TYR A 151 -13.70 8.26 -6.53
C TYR A 151 -14.64 7.78 -7.63
N ASP A 152 -14.45 6.56 -8.16
CA ASP A 152 -15.32 5.98 -9.18
C ASP A 152 -16.77 5.87 -8.68
N SER A 153 -16.95 5.47 -7.41
CA SER A 153 -18.27 5.40 -6.77
C SER A 153 -18.93 6.78 -6.66
N ALA A 154 -18.18 7.80 -6.25
CA ALA A 154 -18.68 9.17 -6.19
C ALA A 154 -19.02 9.72 -7.59
N ARG A 155 -18.21 9.39 -8.61
CA ARG A 155 -18.44 9.77 -10.01
C ARG A 155 -19.73 9.14 -10.53
N HIS A 156 -19.95 7.87 -10.24
CA HIS A 156 -21.18 7.17 -10.61
C HIS A 156 -22.41 7.74 -9.89
N ASN A 157 -22.30 8.05 -8.59
CA ASN A 157 -23.38 8.68 -7.82
C ASN A 157 -23.75 10.06 -8.39
N TYR A 158 -22.75 10.91 -8.67
CA TYR A 158 -22.94 12.21 -9.31
C TYR A 158 -23.65 12.07 -10.67
N ALA A 159 -23.17 11.15 -11.52
CA ALA A 159 -23.81 10.89 -12.82
C ALA A 159 -25.27 10.42 -12.67
N ALA A 160 -25.59 9.62 -11.65
CA ALA A 160 -26.94 9.15 -11.37
C ALA A 160 -27.87 10.27 -10.87
N THR A 161 -27.38 11.19 -10.04
CA THR A 161 -28.17 12.34 -9.50
C THR A 161 -28.32 13.48 -10.52
N HIS A 162 -27.39 13.61 -11.47
CA HIS A 162 -27.41 14.61 -12.54
C HIS A 162 -28.10 14.17 -13.85
N LYS A 163 -28.41 12.87 -14.03
CA LYS A 163 -29.27 12.44 -15.14
C LYS A 163 -30.65 13.09 -15.00
N THR A 164 -30.96 14.04 -15.88
CA THR A 164 -32.33 14.54 -16.08
C THR A 164 -33.19 13.35 -16.49
N LYS A 165 -34.28 13.10 -15.75
CA LYS A 165 -35.33 12.21 -16.26
C LYS A 165 -35.82 12.82 -17.57
N LYS A 166 -35.33 12.33 -18.70
CA LYS A 166 -36.10 12.38 -19.94
C LYS A 166 -37.42 11.71 -19.62
N LYS A 167 -38.49 12.48 -19.81
CA LYS A 167 -39.88 12.08 -19.64
C LYS A 167 -40.19 11.07 -20.75
N ASP A 168 -39.70 9.85 -20.63
CA ASP A 168 -40.02 8.80 -21.59
C ASP A 168 -41.11 7.89 -21.03
N GLY A 169 -42.11 7.64 -21.86
CA GLY A 169 -43.43 7.09 -21.54
C GLY A 169 -43.46 5.60 -21.17
N GLY A 170 -42.46 5.11 -20.45
CA GLY A 170 -42.43 3.73 -19.94
C GLY A 170 -43.22 3.58 -18.63
N ILE A 171 -43.97 2.47 -18.53
CA ILE A 171 -44.86 2.07 -17.42
C ILE A 171 -44.28 2.51 -16.06
N LYS A 172 -44.94 3.50 -15.45
CA LYS A 172 -44.50 4.10 -14.19
C LYS A 172 -44.92 3.20 -13.04
N ILE A 173 -43.96 2.59 -12.37
CA ILE A 173 -44.07 2.41 -10.92
C ILE A 173 -44.22 3.83 -10.38
N THR A 174 -45.44 4.20 -9.97
CA THR A 174 -45.77 5.54 -9.50
C THR A 174 -44.87 5.82 -8.30
N LYS A 175 -43.87 6.69 -8.48
CA LYS A 175 -42.97 7.05 -7.37
C LYS A 175 -43.84 7.61 -6.24
N PRO A 176 -43.61 7.25 -4.96
CA PRO A 176 -44.43 7.70 -3.83
C PRO A 176 -44.67 9.22 -3.83
N SER A 177 -43.67 9.99 -4.26
CA SER A 177 -43.74 11.44 -4.44
C SER A 177 -44.83 11.90 -5.43
N SER A 178 -45.01 11.18 -6.54
CA SER A 178 -46.04 11.52 -7.55
C SER A 178 -47.47 11.15 -7.12
N LEU A 179 -47.62 10.18 -6.20
CA LEU A 179 -48.92 9.86 -5.60
C LEU A 179 -49.29 10.90 -4.53
N LEU A 180 -48.30 11.29 -3.72
CA LEU A 180 -48.46 12.33 -2.70
C LEU A 180 -48.87 13.66 -3.33
N GLU A 181 -48.19 14.08 -4.40
CA GLU A 181 -48.43 15.35 -5.11
C GLU A 181 -49.86 15.43 -5.69
N ARG A 182 -50.40 14.29 -6.14
CA ARG A 182 -51.77 14.17 -6.69
C ARG A 182 -52.86 14.12 -5.62
N ALA A 183 -52.51 13.75 -4.39
CA ALA A 183 -53.43 13.70 -3.25
C ALA A 183 -53.47 15.01 -2.45
N THR A 184 -52.52 15.92 -2.65
CA THR A 184 -52.44 17.19 -1.93
C THR A 184 -53.44 18.24 -2.43
N PRO A 185 -54.08 19.01 -1.53
CA PRO A 185 -54.86 20.18 -1.88
C PRO A 185 -54.04 21.21 -2.69
N GLY A 186 -54.68 21.96 -3.58
CA GLY A 186 -53.99 22.90 -4.49
C GLY A 186 -53.11 23.94 -3.79
N TRP A 187 -53.50 24.41 -2.59
CA TRP A 187 -52.70 25.34 -1.79
C TRP A 187 -51.39 24.72 -1.27
N ALA A 188 -51.33 23.40 -1.11
CA ALA A 188 -50.16 22.66 -0.62
C ALA A 188 -49.28 22.12 -1.76
N GLN A 189 -49.78 22.05 -3.00
CA GLN A 189 -49.01 21.56 -4.15
C GLN A 189 -47.77 22.42 -4.44
N GLY A 190 -47.87 23.76 -4.32
CA GLY A 190 -46.73 24.65 -4.48
C GLY A 190 -45.62 24.41 -3.46
N ILE A 191 -46.01 24.15 -2.19
CA ILE A 191 -45.08 23.88 -1.09
C ILE A 191 -44.36 22.54 -1.32
N LEU A 192 -45.09 21.49 -1.72
CA LEU A 192 -44.49 20.19 -2.03
C LEU A 192 -43.56 20.23 -3.24
N SER A 193 -43.93 20.97 -4.28
CA SER A 193 -43.08 21.16 -5.46
C SER A 193 -41.78 21.89 -5.08
N ALA A 194 -41.87 22.98 -4.32
CA ALA A 194 -40.69 23.71 -3.84
C ALA A 194 -39.79 22.83 -2.95
N HIS A 195 -40.39 22.04 -2.05
CA HIS A 195 -39.66 21.08 -1.23
C HIS A 195 -38.96 19.99 -2.06
N ASN A 196 -39.64 19.42 -3.07
CA ASN A 196 -39.04 18.42 -3.97
C ASN A 196 -37.87 19.01 -4.77
N VAL A 197 -38.00 20.24 -5.25
CA VAL A 197 -36.91 20.96 -5.93
C VAL A 197 -35.73 21.17 -4.97
N ALA A 198 -35.98 21.68 -3.77
CA ALA A 198 -34.95 21.89 -2.75
C ALA A 198 -34.25 20.60 -2.32
N GLN A 199 -34.99 19.49 -2.16
CA GLN A 199 -34.41 18.18 -1.87
C GLN A 199 -33.53 17.67 -3.02
N SER A 200 -33.99 17.83 -4.26
CA SER A 200 -33.21 17.42 -5.42
C SER A 200 -31.95 18.26 -5.63
N SER A 201 -32.01 19.58 -5.38
CA SER A 201 -30.85 20.47 -5.45
C SER A 201 -29.84 20.17 -4.34
N LEU A 202 -30.33 19.89 -3.12
CA LEU A 202 -29.47 19.49 -2.00
C LEU A 202 -28.75 18.17 -2.31
N SER A 203 -29.47 17.16 -2.82
CA SER A 203 -28.87 15.87 -3.18
C SER A 203 -27.82 15.99 -4.28
N ARG A 204 -28.02 16.88 -5.27
CA ARG A 204 -27.02 17.17 -6.31
C ARG A 204 -25.79 17.85 -5.73
N SER A 205 -25.98 18.89 -4.92
CA SER A 205 -24.89 19.61 -4.27
C SER A 205 -24.06 18.70 -3.36
N GLN A 206 -24.70 17.78 -2.62
CA GLN A 206 -24.01 16.78 -1.81
C GLN A 206 -23.19 15.79 -2.65
N ALA A 207 -23.73 15.32 -3.77
CA ALA A 207 -23.03 14.40 -4.65
C ALA A 207 -21.83 15.08 -5.35
N GLU A 208 -21.95 16.36 -5.69
CA GLU A 208 -20.87 17.18 -6.25
C GLU A 208 -19.73 17.37 -5.25
N GLU A 209 -20.06 17.75 -4.00
CA GLU A 209 -19.06 17.92 -2.95
C GLU A 209 -18.36 16.60 -2.59
N GLU A 210 -19.09 15.48 -2.58
CA GLU A 210 -18.50 14.16 -2.36
C GLU A 210 -17.56 13.75 -3.49
N LEU A 211 -17.93 14.03 -4.74
CA LEU A 211 -17.08 13.78 -5.92
C LEU A 211 -15.78 14.59 -5.84
N GLU A 212 -15.86 15.90 -5.58
CA GLU A 212 -14.68 16.76 -5.50
C GLU A 212 -13.74 16.31 -4.37
N ARG A 213 -14.28 16.00 -3.20
CA ARG A 213 -13.47 15.47 -2.08
C ARG A 213 -12.82 14.13 -2.41
N ALA A 214 -13.55 13.21 -3.05
CA ALA A 214 -13.01 11.90 -3.41
C ALA A 214 -11.90 12.01 -4.46
N GLN A 215 -12.09 12.88 -5.46
CA GLN A 215 -11.09 13.17 -6.48
C GLN A 215 -9.81 13.75 -5.87
N LYS A 216 -9.93 14.79 -5.03
CA LYS A 216 -8.79 15.43 -4.38
C LYS A 216 -7.94 14.43 -3.59
N VAL A 217 -8.58 13.61 -2.76
CA VAL A 217 -7.88 12.63 -1.91
C VAL A 217 -7.23 11.51 -2.73
N PHE A 218 -7.82 11.12 -3.87
CA PHE A 218 -7.20 10.19 -4.79
C PHE A 218 -5.97 10.79 -5.45
N GLU A 219 -6.09 11.99 -6.02
CA GLU A 219 -5.00 12.63 -6.78
C GLU A 219 -3.79 12.99 -5.91
N GLU A 220 -4.01 13.46 -4.67
CA GLU A 220 -2.93 13.71 -3.72
C GLU A 220 -2.02 12.49 -3.50
N ILE A 221 -2.57 11.28 -3.54
CA ILE A 221 -1.80 10.04 -3.40
C ILE A 221 -1.26 9.58 -4.75
N ASN A 222 -2.07 9.72 -5.80
CA ASN A 222 -1.75 9.26 -7.14
C ASN A 222 -0.51 9.98 -7.70
N ILE A 223 -0.47 11.31 -7.61
CA ILE A 223 0.66 12.13 -8.11
C ILE A 223 1.97 11.72 -7.44
N VAL A 224 1.97 11.60 -6.12
CA VAL A 224 3.16 11.22 -5.34
C VAL A 224 3.67 9.85 -5.78
N LEU A 225 2.79 8.86 -5.96
CA LEU A 225 3.22 7.52 -6.38
C LEU A 225 3.64 7.46 -7.86
N GLN A 226 3.05 8.28 -8.73
CA GLN A 226 3.47 8.37 -10.13
C GLN A 226 4.89 8.93 -10.28
N GLU A 227 5.35 9.75 -9.34
CA GLU A 227 6.74 10.23 -9.28
C GLU A 227 7.66 9.21 -8.57
N GLU A 228 7.22 8.65 -7.45
CA GLU A 228 8.07 7.79 -6.62
C GLU A 228 8.34 6.41 -7.23
N LEU A 229 7.36 5.76 -7.89
CA LEU A 229 7.55 4.40 -8.40
C LEU A 229 8.62 4.33 -9.51
N PRO A 230 8.62 5.22 -10.52
CA PRO A 230 9.70 5.25 -11.50
C PRO A 230 11.03 5.67 -10.88
N SER A 231 11.03 6.62 -9.92
CA SER A 231 12.25 7.03 -9.22
C SER A 231 12.89 5.86 -8.47
N LEU A 232 12.09 5.08 -7.73
CA LEU A 232 12.56 3.89 -7.01
C LEU A 232 13.11 2.83 -7.96
N TRP A 233 12.44 2.59 -9.09
CA TRP A 233 12.90 1.65 -10.11
C TRP A 233 14.21 2.11 -10.76
N ASN A 234 14.35 3.39 -11.07
CA ASN A 234 15.54 3.89 -11.75
C ASN A 234 16.81 3.87 -10.89
N ARG A 235 16.69 3.84 -9.56
CA ARG A 235 17.83 3.70 -8.64
C ARG A 235 18.59 2.38 -8.77
N ILE A 236 18.01 1.37 -9.45
CA ILE A 236 18.67 0.07 -9.69
C ILE A 236 19.03 -0.15 -11.16
N SER A 237 18.55 0.68 -12.08
CA SER A 237 18.77 0.54 -13.52
C SER A 237 19.86 1.45 -14.07
N ASN A 238 20.27 2.46 -13.30
CA ASN A 238 21.36 3.40 -13.59
C ASN A 238 22.47 3.23 -12.57
#